data_AF-A0A0J6G5X1-F1
#
_entry.id   AF-A0A0J6G5X1-F1
#
_cell.length_a   1.000
_cell.length_b   1.000
_cell.length_c   1.000
_cell.angle_alpha   90.00
_cell.angle_beta   90.00
_cell.angle_gamma   90.00
#
_symmetry.space_group_name_H-M   'P 1'
#
loop_
_entity.id
_entity.type
_entity.pdbx_description
1 polymer ?
#
loop_
_entity_poly.entity_id
_entity_poly.type
_entity_poly.pdbx_seq_one_letter_code
_entity_poly.pdbx_strand_id
1 'polypeptide(L)'
;MAAETKWTPGPWALETVQTTCGSCHKIGSFPSAGARKEVPACVYADNIRIGLDEGSPIAVELLANARLIAAAPDLYEALQRLEQFGHTDATWDFALRAMAKARGDA
;
A
#
# COMPACT_ATOMS: atom_id res chain seq x y z
N MET A 1 9.93 5.07 16.05
CA MET A 1 10.66 3.81 16.31
C MET A 1 10.19 2.80 15.28
N ALA A 2 11.04 2.40 14.34
CA ALA A 2 10.70 1.35 13.39
C ALA A 2 10.65 0.03 14.16
N ALA A 3 9.55 -0.71 14.08
CA ALA A 3 9.47 -2.04 14.67
C ALA A 3 10.49 -2.94 13.94
N GLU A 4 11.48 -3.44 14.66
CA GLU A 4 12.62 -4.26 14.18
C GLU A 4 12.22 -5.63 13.59
N THR A 5 10.95 -5.88 13.32
CA THR A 5 10.44 -7.19 12.87
C THR A 5 9.93 -7.21 11.42
N LYS A 6 9.76 -6.08 10.73
CA LYS A 6 9.21 -6.10 9.36
C LYS A 6 10.28 -6.43 8.32
N TRP A 7 10.04 -7.42 7.46
CA TRP A 7 10.88 -7.74 6.28
C TRP A 7 11.14 -6.51 5.40
N THR A 8 10.15 -5.61 5.33
CA THR A 8 10.32 -4.29 4.73
C THR A 8 9.86 -3.20 5.69
N PRO A 9 10.59 -2.08 5.83
CA PRO A 9 10.17 -0.96 6.67
C PRO A 9 8.82 -0.42 6.22
N GLY A 10 7.90 -0.25 7.17
CA GLY A 10 6.61 0.40 6.98
C GLY A 10 6.31 1.34 8.15
N PRO A 11 5.15 2.02 8.18
CA PRO A 11 4.03 1.88 7.24
C PRO A 11 4.28 2.53 5.88
N TRP A 12 3.68 1.98 4.82
CA TRP A 12 3.60 2.65 3.52
C TRP A 12 2.29 3.42 3.39
N ALA A 13 2.40 4.71 3.11
CA ALA A 13 1.27 5.57 2.75
C ALA A 13 0.87 5.33 1.29
N LEU A 14 -0.40 5.61 0.97
CA LEU A 14 -0.93 5.61 -0.39
C LEU A 14 -1.51 6.99 -0.68
N GLU A 15 -1.05 7.62 -1.75
CA GLU A 15 -1.55 8.91 -2.23
C GLU A 15 -1.91 8.78 -3.72
N THR A 16 -3.13 9.15 -4.10
CA THR A 16 -3.52 9.23 -5.51
C THR A 16 -3.40 10.68 -5.98
N VAL A 17 -2.61 10.91 -7.02
CA VAL A 17 -2.35 12.26 -7.56
C VAL A 17 -2.65 12.32 -9.04
N GLN A 18 -3.14 13.48 -9.49
CA GLN A 18 -3.31 13.78 -10.91
C GLN A 18 -1.94 14.05 -11.52
N THR A 19 -1.67 13.46 -12.68
CA THR A 19 -0.48 13.72 -13.49
C THR A 19 -0.87 14.48 -14.76
N THR A 20 0.14 14.83 -15.57
CA THR A 20 -0.08 15.47 -16.88
C THR A 20 -0.75 14.55 -17.90
N CYS A 21 -0.62 13.23 -17.74
CA CYS A 21 -1.13 12.23 -18.69
C CYS A 21 -2.27 11.36 -18.13
N GLY A 22 -2.60 11.46 -16.84
CA GLY A 22 -3.59 10.59 -16.20
C GLY A 22 -3.48 10.67 -14.68
N SER A 23 -3.45 9.54 -14.00
CA SER A 23 -3.32 9.47 -12.54
C SER A 23 -2.15 8.58 -12.12
N CYS A 24 -1.71 8.78 -10.88
CA CYS A 24 -0.65 7.99 -10.27
C CYS A 24 -1.00 7.67 -8.82
N HIS A 25 -0.89 6.39 -8.47
CA HIS A 25 -0.94 5.93 -7.09
C HIS A 25 0.49 5.82 -6.55
N LYS A 26 0.87 6.75 -5.69
CA LYS A 26 2.15 6.79 -5.01
C LYS A 26 2.09 5.97 -3.74
N ILE A 27 3.05 5.06 -3.59
CA ILE A 27 3.11 4.12 -2.48
C ILE A 27 4.44 4.30 -1.76
N GLY A 28 4.38 4.47 -0.43
CA GLY A 28 5.54 4.52 0.45
C GLY A 28 6.46 5.73 0.24
N SER A 29 7.54 5.75 1.02
CA SER A 29 8.67 6.66 0.87
C SER A 29 9.94 5.82 0.89
N PHE A 30 10.51 5.57 -0.29
CA PHE A 30 11.64 4.68 -0.47
C PHE A 30 12.94 5.44 -0.68
N PRO A 31 14.08 4.96 -0.17
CA PRO A 31 15.37 5.55 -0.43
C PRO A 31 15.64 5.70 -1.93
N SER A 32 16.22 6.83 -2.34
CA SER A 32 16.59 7.09 -3.73
C SER A 32 18.03 7.58 -3.84
N ALA A 33 18.70 7.15 -4.91
CA ALA A 33 20.03 7.65 -5.29
C ALA A 33 19.97 8.94 -6.14
N GLY A 34 18.77 9.47 -6.39
CA GLY A 34 18.55 10.67 -7.19
C GLY A 34 18.65 11.97 -6.42
N ALA A 35 18.21 13.07 -7.04
CA ALA A 35 18.20 14.40 -6.42
C ALA A 35 17.29 14.51 -5.18
N ARG A 36 16.34 13.58 -5.01
CA ARG A 36 15.48 13.49 -3.83
C ARG A 36 15.99 12.34 -2.95
N LYS A 37 16.01 12.57 -1.64
CA LYS A 37 16.40 11.53 -0.66
C LYS A 37 15.45 10.34 -0.64
N GLU A 38 14.16 10.60 -0.90
CA GLU A 38 13.12 9.58 -0.93
C GLU A 38 12.19 9.77 -2.12
N VAL A 39 11.68 8.66 -2.66
CA VAL A 39 10.72 8.61 -3.77
C VAL A 39 9.66 7.53 -3.50
N PRO A 40 8.41 7.73 -3.92
CA PRO A 40 7.40 6.67 -3.86
C PRO A 40 7.61 5.67 -5.00
N ALA A 41 7.10 4.45 -4.82
CA ALA A 41 6.77 3.58 -5.96
C ALA A 41 5.46 4.07 -6.59
N CYS A 42 5.34 3.99 -7.90
CA CYS A 42 4.21 4.56 -8.63
C CYS A 42 3.49 3.47 -9.44
N VAL A 43 2.18 3.39 -9.30
CA VAL A 43 1.29 2.70 -10.25
C VAL A 43 0.62 3.77 -11.10
N TYR A 44 0.95 3.81 -12.39
CA TYR A 44 0.45 4.82 -13.33
C TYR A 44 -0.77 4.31 -14.10
N ALA A 45 -1.71 5.22 -14.33
CA ALA A 45 -2.86 5.00 -15.19
C ALA A 45 -2.96 6.16 -16.20
N ASP A 46 -2.54 5.91 -17.43
CA ASP A 46 -2.65 6.91 -18.50
C ASP A 46 -4.11 7.11 -18.91
N ASN A 47 -4.47 8.35 -19.21
CA ASN A 47 -5.82 8.80 -19.58
C ASN A 47 -6.92 8.55 -18.53
N ILE A 48 -6.55 8.27 -17.27
CA ILE A 48 -7.50 8.17 -16.16
C ILE A 48 -7.46 9.48 -15.36
N ARG A 49 -8.56 10.25 -15.38
CA ARG A 49 -8.67 11.50 -14.63
C ARG A 49 -9.36 11.27 -13.29
N ILE A 50 -8.75 11.82 -12.24
CA ILE A 50 -9.31 11.79 -10.88
C ILE A 50 -10.66 12.51 -10.88
N GLY A 51 -11.65 11.92 -10.19
CA GLY A 51 -13.03 12.41 -10.12
C GLY A 51 -13.87 12.26 -11.39
N LEU A 52 -13.33 11.75 -12.50
CA LEU A 52 -14.09 11.53 -13.75
C LEU A 52 -14.10 10.06 -14.19
N ASP A 53 -12.94 9.39 -14.17
CA ASP A 53 -12.78 8.06 -14.76
C ASP A 53 -12.56 6.94 -13.70
N GLU A 54 -12.75 7.27 -12.41
CA GLU A 54 -12.47 6.38 -11.26
C GLU A 54 -13.33 5.11 -11.23
N GLY A 55 -14.53 5.16 -11.81
CA GLY A 55 -15.40 3.98 -11.93
C GLY A 55 -15.01 3.03 -13.07
N SER A 56 -14.02 3.38 -13.89
CA SER A 56 -13.58 2.50 -14.98
C SER A 56 -12.92 1.22 -14.41
N PRO A 57 -13.08 0.06 -15.07
CA PRO A 57 -12.47 -1.19 -14.59
C PRO A 57 -10.96 -1.08 -14.38
N ILE A 58 -10.28 -0.32 -15.25
CA ILE A 58 -8.84 -0.05 -15.16
C ILE A 58 -8.51 0.74 -13.89
N ALA A 59 -9.23 1.83 -13.63
CA ALA A 59 -8.98 2.66 -12.44
C ALA A 59 -9.23 1.87 -11.14
N VAL A 60 -10.30 1.06 -11.11
CA VAL A 60 -10.65 0.21 -9.96
C VAL A 60 -9.56 -0.83 -9.69
N GLU A 61 -9.10 -1.55 -10.72
CA GLU A 61 -8.08 -2.58 -10.57
C GLU A 61 -6.73 -1.99 -10.13
N LEU A 62 -6.30 -0.87 -10.74
CA LEU A 62 -5.03 -0.24 -10.40
C LEU A 62 -5.03 0.32 -8.98
N LEU A 63 -6.15 0.91 -8.53
CA LEU A 63 -6.28 1.36 -7.14
C LEU A 63 -6.29 0.18 -6.16
N ALA A 64 -6.98 -0.91 -6.48
CA ALA A 64 -7.00 -2.12 -5.65
C ALA A 64 -5.59 -2.71 -5.50
N ASN A 65 -4.84 -2.81 -6.59
CA ASN A 65 -3.45 -3.27 -6.57
C ASN A 65 -2.56 -2.31 -5.77
N ALA A 66 -2.73 -1.00 -5.92
CA ALA A 66 -1.97 -0.02 -5.15
C ALA A 66 -2.24 -0.12 -3.63
N ARG A 67 -3.50 -0.37 -3.22
CA ARG A 67 -3.86 -0.64 -1.81
C ARG A 67 -3.21 -1.91 -1.28
N LEU A 68 -3.24 -3.00 -2.06
CA LEU A 68 -2.61 -4.26 -1.70
C LEU A 68 -1.09 -4.07 -1.49
N ILE A 69 -0.41 -3.39 -2.41
CA ILE A 69 1.02 -3.09 -2.29
C ILE A 69 1.28 -2.22 -1.05
N ALA A 70 0.51 -1.15 -0.83
CA ALA A 70 0.65 -0.28 0.35
C ALA A 70 0.46 -1.03 1.68
N ALA A 71 -0.32 -2.11 1.69
CA ALA A 71 -0.53 -2.96 2.85
C ALA A 71 0.53 -4.06 3.03
N ALA A 72 1.44 -4.28 2.06
CA ALA A 72 2.39 -5.38 2.09
C ALA A 72 3.24 -5.48 3.38
N PRO A 73 3.77 -4.38 3.98
CA PRO A 73 4.51 -4.47 5.24
C PRO A 73 3.65 -4.98 6.40
N ASP A 74 2.38 -4.58 6.44
CA ASP A 74 1.43 -4.95 7.49
C ASP A 74 0.95 -6.40 7.30
N LEU A 75 0.69 -6.82 6.05
CA LEU A 75 0.35 -8.19 5.71
C LEU A 75 1.48 -9.17 6.03
N TYR A 76 2.72 -8.82 5.72
CA TYR A 76 3.88 -9.64 6.05
C TYR A 76 4.04 -9.81 7.56
N GLU A 77 3.96 -8.70 8.31
CA GLU A 77 4.03 -8.77 9.78
C GLU A 77 2.89 -9.62 10.37
N ALA A 78 1.68 -9.55 9.80
CA ALA A 78 0.57 -10.38 10.23
C ALA A 78 0.86 -11.88 10.05
N LEU A 79 1.40 -12.27 8.88
CA LEU A 79 1.77 -13.65 8.59
C LEU A 79 2.88 -14.14 9.51
N GLN A 80 3.91 -13.31 9.74
CA GLN A 80 5.01 -13.66 10.64
C GLN A 80 4.55 -13.83 12.08
N ARG A 81 3.63 -12.99 12.56
CA ARG A 81 3.03 -13.14 13.90
C ARG A 81 2.20 -14.42 14.02
N LEU A 82 1.44 -14.77 12.98
CA LEU A 82 0.69 -16.03 12.93
C LEU A 82 1.62 -17.25 12.93
N GLU A 83 2.73 -17.19 12.20
CA GLU A 83 3.76 -18.24 12.20
C GLU A 83 4.41 -18.39 13.59
N GLN A 84 4.78 -17.28 14.23
CA GLN A 84 5.52 -17.29 15.49
C GLN A 84 4.65 -17.65 16.70
N PHE A 85 3.41 -17.16 16.76
CA PHE A 85 2.55 -17.25 17.95
C PHE A 85 1.30 -18.12 17.74
N GLY A 86 1.06 -18.60 16.52
CA GLY A 86 -0.16 -19.31 16.17
C GLY A 86 -1.38 -18.39 16.11
N HIS A 87 -2.57 -19.01 16.06
CA HIS A 87 -3.83 -18.29 16.03
C HIS A 87 -4.25 -17.86 17.45
N THR A 88 -4.17 -16.56 17.72
CA THR A 88 -4.65 -15.88 18.92
C THR A 88 -5.51 -14.67 18.54
N ASP A 89 -6.33 -14.15 19.45
CA ASP A 89 -7.12 -12.94 19.23
C ASP A 89 -6.26 -11.76 18.79
N ALA A 90 -5.07 -11.59 19.38
CA ALA A 90 -4.15 -10.50 19.06
C ALA A 90 -3.55 -10.64 17.65
N THR A 91 -3.12 -11.85 17.28
CA THR A 91 -2.60 -12.10 15.92
C THR A 91 -3.69 -11.99 14.87
N TRP A 92 -4.92 -12.35 15.23
CA TRP A 92 -6.07 -12.28 14.35
C TRP A 92 -6.53 -10.84 14.12
N ASP A 93 -6.63 -10.03 15.18
CA ASP A 93 -6.90 -8.60 15.07
C ASP A 93 -5.87 -7.90 14.16
N PHE A 94 -4.59 -8.23 14.33
CA PHE A 94 -3.54 -7.68 13.50
C PHE A 94 -3.71 -8.06 12.01
N ALA A 95 -4.03 -9.33 11.72
CA ALA A 95 -4.30 -9.80 10.37
C ALA A 95 -5.54 -9.11 9.76
N LEU A 96 -6.63 -8.96 10.52
CA LEU A 96 -7.83 -8.27 10.08
C LEU A 96 -7.56 -6.80 9.73
N ARG A 97 -6.76 -6.10 10.53
CA ARG A 97 -6.36 -4.70 10.23
C ARG A 97 -5.50 -4.60 8.97
N ALA A 98 -4.54 -5.51 8.79
CA ALA A 98 -3.74 -5.55 7.57
C ALA A 98 -4.59 -5.84 6.32
N MET A 99 -5.57 -6.74 6.43
CA MET A 99 -6.51 -7.05 5.34
C MET A 99 -7.47 -5.89 5.06
N ALA A 100 -7.97 -5.19 6.08
CA ALA A 100 -8.81 -4.01 5.92
C ALA A 100 -8.07 -2.92 5.14
N LYS A 101 -6.81 -2.65 5.49
CA LYS A 101 -5.95 -1.73 4.73
C LYS A 101 -5.77 -2.18 3.27
N ALA A 102 -5.50 -3.46 3.04
CA ALA A 102 -5.31 -4.01 1.69
C ALA A 102 -6.56 -3.87 0.80
N ARG A 103 -7.76 -3.95 1.39
CA ARG A 103 -9.04 -3.74 0.70
C ARG A 103 -9.40 -2.26 0.52
N GLY A 104 -8.81 -1.40 1.36
CA GLY A 104 -9.15 0.03 1.43
C GLY A 104 -10.37 0.32 2.31
N ASP A 105 -10.60 -0.54 3.30
CA ASP A 105 -11.70 -0.43 4.28
C ASP A 105 -11.29 0.39 5.54
N ALA A 106 -10.02 0.77 5.65
CA ALA A 106 -9.38 1.38 6.83
C ALA A 106 -8.67 2.69 6.50
#